data_AF-A0A1G9FBB6-F1
#
_entry.id   AF-A0A1G9FBB6-F1
#
_cell.length_a   1.000
_cell.length_b   1.000
_cell.length_c   1.000
_cell.angle_alpha   90.00
_cell.angle_beta   90.00
_cell.angle_gamma   90.00
#
_symmetry.space_group_name_H-M   'P 1'
#
loop_
_entity.id
_entity.type
_entity.pdbx_description
1 polymer ?
#
loop_
_entity_poly.entity_id
_entity_poly.type
_entity_poly.pdbx_seq_one_letter_code
_entity_poly.pdbx_strand_id
1 'polypeptide(L)'
;MQRRHLKAVRTFGYTLTLGDADSWAGLSIVLRARLEPRERAALAFAALAALDREDAIFTAEAALCTGAGQPIPPLLGFMDEAAFWADMAEPDELDAYALACVQAMAPSRRAAFLEYMKGRAA
;
A
#
# COMPACT_ATOMS: atom_id res chain seq x y z
N MET A 1 15.05 29.78 -13.35
CA MET A 1 14.21 28.72 -12.75
C MET A 1 12.74 29.04 -12.99
N GLN A 2 11.93 28.09 -13.48
CA GLN A 2 10.54 28.37 -13.86
C GLN A 2 9.62 28.46 -12.62
N ARG A 3 8.49 29.19 -12.71
CA ARG A 3 7.54 29.37 -11.59
C ARG A 3 7.01 28.03 -11.04
N ARG A 4 6.82 27.04 -11.92
CA ARG A 4 6.42 25.67 -11.53
C ARG A 4 7.48 24.98 -10.68
N HIS A 5 8.76 25.11 -11.04
CA HIS A 5 9.87 24.58 -10.25
C HIS A 5 10.01 25.28 -8.90
N LEU A 6 9.82 26.60 -8.84
CA LEU A 6 9.90 27.36 -7.58
C LEU A 6 8.84 26.91 -6.56
N LYS A 7 7.64 26.55 -7.04
CA LYS A 7 6.58 26.01 -6.18
C LYS A 7 6.92 24.62 -5.64
N ALA A 8 7.48 23.75 -6.48
CA ALA A 8 7.94 22.42 -6.06
C ALA A 8 9.05 22.53 -5.00
N VAL A 9 10.08 23.33 -5.24
CA VAL A 9 11.20 23.51 -4.29
C VAL A 9 10.77 24.11 -2.96
N ARG A 10 9.88 25.11 -2.97
CA ARG A 10 9.34 25.68 -1.71
C ARG A 10 8.56 24.65 -0.90
N THR A 11 7.71 23.87 -1.57
CA THR A 11 6.93 22.82 -0.89
C THR A 11 7.85 21.77 -0.31
N PHE A 12 8.85 21.31 -1.08
CA PHE A 12 9.86 20.37 -0.61
C PHE A 12 10.60 20.90 0.63
N GLY A 13 11.00 22.17 0.64
CA GLY A 13 11.61 22.80 1.82
C GLY A 13 10.70 22.80 3.04
N TYR A 14 9.40 23.06 2.89
CA TYR A 14 8.44 22.97 3.99
C TYR A 14 8.24 21.54 4.47
N THR A 15 8.11 20.57 3.55
CA THR A 15 8.01 19.16 3.88
C THR A 15 9.21 18.67 4.70
N LEU A 16 10.44 19.06 4.31
CA LEU A 16 11.65 18.78 5.08
C LEU A 16 11.67 19.44 6.46
N THR A 17 11.04 20.61 6.61
CA THR A 17 10.98 21.34 7.89
C THR A 17 9.97 20.70 8.85
N LEU A 18 8.84 20.22 8.33
CA LEU A 18 7.77 19.60 9.12
C LEU A 18 8.09 18.13 9.48
N GLY A 19 8.66 17.38 8.53
CA GLY A 19 9.15 16.02 8.77
C GLY A 19 8.08 14.95 9.00
N ASP A 20 6.79 15.28 8.90
CA ASP A 20 5.67 14.35 9.09
C ASP A 20 5.21 13.68 7.77
N ALA A 21 4.55 12.52 7.92
CA ALA A 21 4.07 11.71 6.80
C ALA A 21 3.05 12.44 5.91
N ASP A 22 2.15 13.23 6.50
CA ASP A 22 1.12 13.98 5.77
C ASP A 22 1.73 15.03 4.84
N SER A 23 2.79 15.70 5.29
CA SER A 23 3.56 16.67 4.51
C SER A 23 4.29 16.02 3.34
N TRP A 24 4.76 14.78 3.49
CA TRP A 24 5.34 14.00 2.40
C TRP A 24 4.28 13.52 1.40
N ALA A 25 3.11 13.09 1.87
CA ALA A 25 1.98 12.74 1.01
C ALA A 25 1.51 13.96 0.20
N GLY A 26 1.37 15.13 0.83
CA GLY A 26 1.01 16.39 0.17
C GLY A 26 2.04 16.85 -0.87
N LEU A 27 3.34 16.63 -0.62
CA LEU A 27 4.40 16.93 -1.59
C LEU A 27 4.19 16.17 -2.91
N SER A 28 3.82 14.88 -2.85
CA SER A 28 3.59 14.05 -4.05
C SER A 28 2.56 14.68 -5.01
N ILE A 29 1.51 15.28 -4.47
CA ILE A 29 0.45 15.97 -5.21
C ILE A 29 1.01 17.21 -5.90
N VAL A 30 1.81 18.01 -5.18
CA VAL A 30 2.45 19.21 -5.76
C VAL A 30 3.45 18.84 -6.84
N LEU A 31 4.26 17.79 -6.65
CA LEU A 31 5.20 17.31 -7.66
C LEU A 31 4.43 16.90 -8.93
N ARG A 32 3.33 16.15 -8.81
CA ARG A 32 2.46 15.77 -9.94
C ARG A 32 1.89 16.98 -10.69
N ALA A 33 1.52 18.04 -9.97
CA ALA A 33 0.92 19.24 -10.56
C ALA A 33 1.94 20.23 -11.17
N ARG A 34 3.22 20.16 -10.80
CA ARG A 34 4.23 21.18 -11.14
C ARG A 34 5.40 20.65 -11.97
N LEU A 35 5.70 19.36 -11.89
CA LEU A 35 6.77 18.72 -12.63
C LEU A 35 6.23 17.90 -13.80
N GLU A 36 6.98 17.91 -14.90
CA GLU A 36 6.73 17.06 -16.05
C GLU A 36 7.00 15.58 -15.70
N PRO A 37 6.39 14.62 -16.41
CA PRO A 37 6.61 13.19 -16.16
C PRO A 37 8.11 12.81 -16.12
N ARG A 38 8.91 13.32 -17.07
CA ARG A 38 10.37 13.07 -17.11
C ARG A 38 11.11 13.62 -15.89
N GLU A 39 10.70 14.77 -15.38
CA GLU A 39 11.33 15.41 -14.22
C GLU A 39 10.99 14.65 -12.94
N ARG A 40 9.75 14.13 -12.82
CA ARG A 40 9.35 13.27 -11.71
C ARG A 40 10.08 11.94 -11.71
N ALA A 41 10.21 11.30 -12.88
CA ALA A 41 10.96 10.06 -13.01
C ALA A 41 12.43 10.24 -12.65
N ALA A 42 13.07 11.33 -13.13
CA ALA A 42 14.45 11.64 -12.78
C ALA A 42 14.62 11.92 -11.27
N LEU A 43 13.68 12.64 -10.65
CA LEU A 43 13.70 12.90 -9.20
C LEU A 43 13.54 11.61 -8.39
N ALA A 44 12.59 10.74 -8.77
CA ALA A 44 12.38 9.46 -8.10
C ALA A 44 13.63 8.55 -8.21
N PHE A 45 14.23 8.48 -9.40
CA PHE A 45 15.48 7.75 -9.60
C PHE A 45 16.62 8.31 -8.74
N ALA A 46 16.80 9.63 -8.73
CA ALA A 46 17.83 10.27 -7.93
C ALA A 46 17.63 10.05 -6.42
N ALA A 47 16.38 10.06 -5.95
CA ALA A 47 16.06 9.77 -4.56
C ALA A 47 16.36 8.31 -4.18
N LEU A 48 15.96 7.35 -5.02
CA LEU A 48 16.27 5.92 -4.80
C LEU A 48 17.78 5.65 -4.85
N ALA A 49 18.50 6.27 -5.77
CA ALA A 49 19.95 6.11 -5.92
C ALA A 49 20.75 6.70 -4.74
N ALA A 50 20.13 7.53 -3.90
CA ALA A 50 20.74 8.11 -2.71
C ALA A 50 20.54 7.27 -1.45
N LEU A 51 19.69 6.23 -1.51
CA LEU A 51 19.48 5.27 -0.44
C LEU A 51 20.51 4.13 -0.54
N ASP A 52 20.69 3.38 0.55
CA ASP A 52 21.36 2.09 0.43
C ASP A 52 20.46 1.10 -0.34
N ARG A 53 21.03 -0.06 -0.69
CA ARG A 53 20.32 -1.01 -1.56
C ARG A 53 19.03 -1.54 -0.92
N GLU A 54 19.05 -1.78 0.37
CA GLU A 54 17.94 -2.39 1.09
C GLU A 54 16.79 -1.39 1.26
N ASP A 55 17.10 -0.17 1.71
CA ASP A 55 16.12 0.92 1.82
C ASP A 55 15.55 1.32 0.46
N ALA A 56 16.36 1.30 -0.60
CA ALA A 56 15.88 1.59 -1.96
C ALA A 56 14.84 0.56 -2.43
N ILE A 57 15.07 -0.73 -2.13
CA ILE A 57 14.13 -1.80 -2.48
C ILE A 57 12.85 -1.65 -1.67
N PHE A 58 12.94 -1.56 -0.34
CA PHE A 58 11.77 -1.43 0.51
C PHE A 58 10.97 -0.16 0.23
N THR A 59 11.64 0.97 -0.05
CA THR A 59 10.97 2.22 -0.43
C THR A 59 10.25 2.07 -1.77
N ALA A 60 10.86 1.41 -2.76
CA ALA A 60 10.23 1.16 -4.05
C ALA A 60 9.02 0.23 -3.91
N GLU A 61 9.14 -0.84 -3.12
CA GLU A 61 8.02 -1.75 -2.82
C GLU A 61 6.89 -1.00 -2.11
N ALA A 62 7.17 -0.25 -1.05
CA ALA A 62 6.15 0.52 -0.34
C ALA A 62 5.46 1.58 -1.22
N ALA A 63 6.17 2.13 -2.22
CA ALA A 63 5.61 3.12 -3.14
C ALA A 63 4.85 2.52 -4.34
N LEU A 64 5.13 1.26 -4.70
CA LEU A 64 4.62 0.61 -5.91
C LEU A 64 3.61 -0.52 -5.62
N CYS A 65 3.82 -1.24 -4.53
CA CYS A 65 2.92 -2.29 -4.08
C CYS A 65 1.71 -1.62 -3.41
N THR A 66 0.54 -1.97 -3.91
CA THR A 66 -0.75 -1.67 -3.29
C THR A 66 -1.38 -3.01 -2.96
N GLY A 67 -1.76 -3.21 -1.70
CA GLY A 67 -2.28 -4.50 -1.26
C GLY A 67 -1.21 -5.50 -0.80
N ALA A 68 -1.68 -6.55 -0.13
CA ALA A 68 -0.87 -7.70 0.27
C ALA A 68 -0.52 -8.61 -0.91
N GLY A 69 -1.18 -8.45 -2.07
CA GLY A 69 -0.98 -9.33 -3.21
C GLY A 69 -1.53 -10.73 -2.95
N GLN A 70 -0.87 -11.77 -3.48
CA GLN A 70 -1.34 -13.14 -3.33
C GLN A 70 -0.86 -13.75 -2.01
N PRO A 71 -1.69 -14.51 -1.28
CA PRO A 71 -1.24 -15.31 -0.15
C PRO A 71 -0.12 -16.26 -0.58
N ILE A 72 0.92 -16.38 0.26
CA ILE A 72 2.05 -17.28 0.00
C ILE A 72 1.75 -18.69 0.53
N PRO A 73 2.54 -19.71 0.15
CA PRO A 73 2.39 -21.04 0.72
C PRO A 73 2.58 -21.03 2.25
N PRO A 74 1.68 -21.67 3.02
CA PRO A 74 1.74 -21.63 4.48
C PRO A 74 2.95 -22.38 5.02
N LEU A 75 3.61 -21.80 6.03
CA LEU A 75 4.73 -22.45 6.72
C LEU A 75 4.27 -23.37 7.86
N LEU A 76 3.32 -22.92 8.70
CA LEU A 76 2.83 -23.69 9.86
C LEU A 76 1.41 -24.22 9.64
N GLY A 77 0.54 -23.48 8.94
CA GLY A 77 -0.82 -23.90 8.62
C GLY A 77 -1.59 -22.90 7.75
N PHE A 78 -2.81 -23.25 7.36
CA PHE A 78 -3.61 -22.34 6.53
C PHE A 78 -4.14 -21.12 7.30
N MET A 79 -4.40 -21.27 8.61
CA MET A 79 -5.03 -20.20 9.40
C MET A 79 -4.02 -19.16 9.90
N ASP A 80 -2.79 -19.54 10.23
CA ASP A 80 -1.76 -18.55 10.61
C ASP A 80 -1.34 -17.74 9.38
N GLU A 81 -1.12 -18.40 8.24
CA GLU A 81 -0.80 -17.70 6.99
C GLU A 81 -1.96 -16.79 6.55
N ALA A 82 -3.20 -17.26 6.61
CA ALA A 82 -4.36 -16.42 6.28
C ALA A 82 -4.49 -15.21 7.22
N ALA A 83 -4.14 -15.35 8.50
CA ALA A 83 -4.15 -14.23 9.45
C ALA A 83 -3.00 -13.24 9.17
N PHE A 84 -1.81 -13.74 8.86
CA PHE A 84 -0.66 -12.92 8.50
C PHE A 84 -0.92 -12.12 7.22
N TRP A 85 -1.39 -12.78 6.16
CA TRP A 85 -1.76 -12.10 4.92
C TRP A 85 -2.88 -11.07 5.13
N ALA A 86 -3.90 -11.41 5.91
CA ALA A 86 -5.03 -10.51 6.18
C ALA A 86 -4.63 -9.24 6.97
N ASP A 87 -3.57 -9.28 7.78
CA ASP A 87 -3.04 -8.11 8.49
C ASP A 87 -2.43 -7.06 7.54
N MET A 88 -1.94 -7.50 6.39
CA MET A 88 -1.30 -6.65 5.38
C MET A 88 -2.22 -6.28 4.22
N ALA A 89 -3.36 -6.96 4.08
CA ALA A 89 -4.24 -6.85 2.93
C ALA A 89 -5.06 -5.55 2.97
N GLU A 90 -5.25 -4.95 1.79
CA GLU A 90 -6.12 -3.78 1.66
C GLU A 90 -7.59 -4.17 1.79
N PRO A 91 -8.49 -3.25 2.19
CA PRO A 91 -9.91 -3.56 2.40
C PRO A 91 -10.58 -4.26 1.21
N ASP A 92 -10.29 -3.81 0.00
CA ASP A 92 -10.86 -4.40 -1.23
C ASP A 92 -10.34 -5.83 -1.48
N GLU A 93 -9.09 -6.13 -1.12
CA GLU A 93 -8.53 -7.49 -1.22
C GLU A 93 -9.14 -8.43 -0.19
N LEU A 94 -9.25 -7.96 1.06
CA LEU A 94 -9.89 -8.69 2.15
C LEU A 94 -11.32 -9.08 1.79
N ASP A 95 -12.11 -8.12 1.32
CA ASP A 95 -13.50 -8.33 0.94
C ASP A 95 -13.61 -9.30 -0.25
N ALA A 96 -12.78 -9.12 -1.28
CA ALA A 96 -12.79 -9.98 -2.46
C ALA A 96 -12.45 -11.45 -2.10
N TYR A 97 -11.40 -11.66 -1.33
CA TYR A 97 -10.93 -13.00 -0.97
C TYR A 97 -11.91 -13.68 0.00
N ALA A 98 -12.41 -12.96 1.01
CA ALA A 98 -13.41 -13.48 1.93
C ALA A 98 -14.68 -13.92 1.19
N LEU A 99 -15.19 -13.08 0.28
CA LEU A 99 -16.38 -13.40 -0.52
C LEU A 99 -16.16 -14.63 -1.41
N ALA A 100 -15.04 -14.67 -2.14
CA ALA A 100 -14.72 -15.79 -3.01
C ALA A 100 -14.60 -17.11 -2.23
N CYS A 101 -13.92 -17.10 -1.08
CA CYS A 101 -13.79 -18.27 -0.22
C CYS A 101 -15.16 -18.78 0.27
N VAL A 102 -16.05 -17.89 0.72
CA VAL A 102 -17.40 -18.26 1.19
C VAL A 102 -18.28 -18.77 0.06
N GLN A 103 -18.19 -18.17 -1.13
CA GLN A 103 -18.96 -18.60 -2.30
C GLN A 103 -18.55 -19.99 -2.80
N ALA A 104 -17.27 -20.33 -2.70
CA ALA A 104 -16.73 -21.64 -3.11
C ALA A 104 -17.09 -22.78 -2.14
N MET A 105 -17.55 -22.48 -0.92
CA MET A 105 -17.96 -23.52 0.03
C MET A 105 -19.21 -24.28 -0.43
N ALA A 106 -19.28 -25.57 -0.10
CA ALA A 106 -20.50 -26.35 -0.26
C ALA A 106 -21.68 -25.68 0.49
N PRO A 107 -22.93 -25.76 -0.03
CA PRO A 107 -24.07 -25.01 0.53
C PRO A 107 -24.28 -25.18 2.04
N SER A 108 -24.13 -26.40 2.56
CA SER A 108 -24.25 -26.70 3.99
C SER A 108 -23.15 -26.06 4.83
N ARG A 109 -21.90 -26.07 4.34
CA ARG A 109 -20.75 -25.45 5.02
C ARG A 109 -20.83 -23.92 4.99
N ARG A 110 -21.29 -23.35 3.87
CA ARG A 110 -21.56 -21.91 3.75
C ARG A 110 -22.60 -21.45 4.76
N ALA A 111 -23.71 -22.19 4.91
CA ALA A 111 -24.73 -21.85 5.90
C ALA A 111 -24.17 -21.87 7.33
N ALA A 112 -23.44 -22.92 7.70
CA ALA A 112 -22.80 -23.01 9.02
C ALA A 112 -21.78 -21.88 9.27
N PHE A 113 -21.00 -21.51 8.25
CA PHE A 113 -20.05 -20.40 8.35
C PHE A 113 -20.73 -19.06 8.58
N LEU A 114 -21.83 -18.78 7.88
CA LEU A 114 -22.60 -17.55 8.06
C LEU A 114 -23.24 -17.47 9.46
N GLU A 115 -23.77 -18.57 9.98
CA GLU A 115 -24.30 -18.62 11.35
C GLU A 115 -23.20 -18.38 12.40
N TYR A 116 -22.02 -18.97 12.21
CA TYR A 116 -20.86 -18.72 13.08
C TYR A 116 -20.46 -17.24 13.09
N MET A 117 -20.40 -16.60 11.92
CA MET A 117 -20.05 -15.18 11.81
C MET A 117 -21.08 -14.27 12.47
N LYS A 118 -22.39 -14.55 12.31
CA LYS A 118 -23.45 -13.83 13.02
C LYS A 118 -23.33 -13.96 14.54
N GLY A 119 -23.00 -15.15 15.03
CA GLY A 119 -22.83 -15.43 16.46
C GLY A 119 -21.62 -14.73 17.11
N ARG A 120 -20.61 -14.33 16.32
CA ARG A 120 -19.47 -13.53 16.80
C ARG A 120 -19.73 -12.02 16.85
N ALA A 121 -20.79 -11.54 16.19
CA ALA A 121 -21.16 -10.13 16.17
C ALA A 121 -22.10 -9.74 17.34
N ALA A 122 -22.42 -10.69 18.23
CA ALA A 122 -23.30 -10.53 19.38
C ALA A 122 -22.53 -10.38 20.70
#